data_AF-A0A9D1I0V6-F1
#
_entry.id   AF-A0A9D1I0V6-F1
#
_cell.length_a   1.000
_cell.length_b   1.000
_cell.length_c   1.000
_cell.angle_alpha   90.00
_cell.angle_beta   90.00
_cell.angle_gamma   90.00
#
_symmetry.space_group_name_H-M   'P 1'
#
loop_
_entity.id
_entity.type
_entity.pdbx_description
1 polymer ?
#
loop_
_entity_poly.entity_id
_entity_poly.type
_entity_poly.pdbx_seq_one_letter_code
_entity_poly.pdbx_strand_id
1 'polypeptide(L)'
;MAITTTSSEARQIQMNTRIDARLKEAGDAVLTRLGYTPSAAVRGFWRFVVEHQDDAAAICEVIAPDAASMPSDAVDRRLSATAELRDLYTQTANELRIAEATSADLPSWDNLREAWYDERLDREA
;
A
#
# COMPACT_ATOMS: atom_id res chain seq x y z
N MET A 1 -42.52 -8.07 -1.37
CA MET A 1 -41.21 -8.60 -0.93
C MET A 1 -40.23 -7.45 -0.98
N ALA A 2 -39.87 -6.87 0.17
CA ALA A 2 -38.98 -5.72 0.23
C ALA A 2 -37.53 -6.22 0.35
N ILE A 3 -36.74 -5.97 -0.69
CA ILE A 3 -35.28 -6.11 -0.65
C ILE A 3 -34.74 -4.92 0.13
N THR A 4 -34.39 -5.14 1.40
CA THR A 4 -33.62 -4.19 2.19
C THR A 4 -32.18 -4.24 1.69
N THR A 5 -31.80 -3.27 0.86
CA THR A 5 -30.40 -2.97 0.57
C THR A 5 -29.74 -2.55 1.87
N THR A 6 -28.98 -3.45 2.49
CA THR A 6 -28.09 -3.13 3.60
C THR A 6 -27.00 -2.20 3.09
N SER A 7 -27.14 -0.91 3.39
CA SER A 7 -26.04 0.06 3.29
C SER A 7 -24.89 -0.47 4.16
N SER A 8 -23.80 -0.89 3.53
CA SER A 8 -22.56 -1.22 4.24
C SER A 8 -22.02 0.09 4.82
N GLU A 9 -22.39 0.41 6.06
CA GLU A 9 -21.68 1.44 6.81
C GLU A 9 -20.22 1.01 6.91
N ALA A 10 -19.32 1.79 6.32
CA ALA A 10 -17.90 1.51 6.34
C ALA A 10 -17.44 1.31 7.80
N ARG A 11 -17.11 0.07 8.14
CA ARG A 11 -16.72 -0.32 9.49
C ARG A 11 -15.53 0.54 9.95
N GLN A 12 -15.76 1.41 10.93
CA GLN A 12 -14.69 2.18 11.53
C GLN A 12 -13.94 1.33 12.56
N ILE A 13 -12.61 1.38 12.52
CA ILE A 13 -11.72 0.73 13.49
C ILE A 13 -10.84 1.78 14.16
N GLN A 14 -10.40 1.51 15.39
CA GLN A 14 -9.49 2.40 16.12
C GLN A 14 -8.02 2.04 15.85
N MET A 15 -7.19 3.07 15.70
CA MET A 15 -5.73 2.95 15.64
C MET A 15 -5.12 3.73 16.80
N ASN A 16 -4.35 3.06 17.65
CA ASN A 16 -3.73 3.64 18.85
C ASN A 16 -2.21 3.52 18.74
N THR A 17 -1.48 4.60 18.99
CA THR A 17 -0.01 4.65 18.93
C THR A 17 0.53 5.55 20.03
N ARG A 18 1.66 5.17 20.64
CA ARG A 18 2.37 6.02 21.60
C ARG A 18 3.23 7.03 20.85
N ILE A 19 3.21 8.29 21.29
CA ILE A 19 3.96 9.40 20.72
C ILE A 19 4.55 10.25 21.86
N ASP A 20 5.69 10.90 21.61
CA ASP A 20 6.24 11.89 22.54
C ASP A 20 5.23 13.01 22.80
N ALA A 21 5.09 13.40 24.07
CA ALA A 21 4.08 14.37 24.49
C ALA A 21 4.33 15.77 23.89
N ARG A 22 5.58 16.22 23.83
CA ARG A 22 5.92 17.53 23.27
C ARG A 22 5.71 17.55 21.77
N LEU A 23 6.07 16.47 21.09
CA LEU A 23 5.81 16.30 19.66
C LEU A 23 4.30 16.34 19.36
N LYS A 24 3.48 15.68 20.18
CA LYS A 24 2.02 15.70 20.06
C LYS A 24 1.45 17.10 20.23
N GLU A 25 1.86 17.82 21.27
CA GLU A 25 1.41 19.19 21.54
C GLU A 25 1.78 20.16 20.41
N ALA A 26 3.03 20.09 19.93
CA ALA A 26 3.49 20.92 18.82
C ALA A 26 2.71 20.61 17.52
N GLY A 27 2.49 19.33 17.23
CA GLY A 27 1.72 18.88 16.08
C GLY A 27 0.26 19.37 16.14
N ASP A 28 -0.40 19.21 17.29
CA ASP A 28 -1.78 19.66 17.48
C ASP A 28 -1.94 21.17 17.26
N ALA A 29 -0.99 21.98 17.72
CA ALA A 29 -0.99 23.42 17.52
C ALA A 29 -0.93 23.79 16.02
N VAL A 30 -0.07 23.10 15.26
CA VAL A 30 0.04 23.29 13.81
C VAL A 30 -1.24 22.85 13.10
N LEU A 31 -1.77 21.68 13.41
CA LEU A 31 -2.99 21.16 12.79
C LEU A 31 -4.19 22.06 13.07
N THR A 32 -4.32 22.54 14.31
CA THR A 32 -5.37 23.49 14.70
C THR A 32 -5.28 24.79 13.91
N ARG A 33 -4.06 25.34 13.75
CA ARG A 33 -3.83 26.54 12.93
C ARG A 33 -4.23 26.34 11.47
N LEU A 34 -4.10 25.11 10.96
CA LEU A 34 -4.50 24.74 9.60
C LEU A 34 -5.96 24.29 9.48
N GLY A 35 -6.73 24.26 10.58
CA GLY A 35 -8.14 23.86 10.59
C GLY A 35 -8.37 22.34 10.53
N TYR A 36 -7.36 21.52 10.84
CA TYR A 36 -7.45 20.07 10.85
C TYR A 36 -7.46 19.49 12.26
N THR A 37 -8.22 18.41 12.45
CA THR A 37 -8.12 17.58 13.65
C THR A 37 -6.99 16.55 13.49
N PRO A 38 -6.37 16.07 14.59
CA PRO A 38 -5.36 15.02 14.52
C PRO A 38 -5.85 13.77 13.78
N SER A 39 -7.08 13.33 14.04
CA SER A 39 -7.65 12.17 13.36
C SER A 39 -7.87 12.41 11.86
N ALA A 40 -8.21 13.64 11.44
CA ALA A 40 -8.33 13.97 10.02
C ALA A 40 -6.96 13.93 9.32
N ALA A 41 -5.91 14.45 9.97
CA ALA A 41 -4.55 14.38 9.46
C ALA A 41 -4.06 12.93 9.32
N VAL A 42 -4.28 12.08 10.33
CA VAL A 42 -3.90 10.65 10.28
C VAL A 42 -4.65 9.91 9.17
N ARG A 43 -5.95 10.16 8.99
CA ARG A 43 -6.71 9.57 7.87
C ARG A 43 -6.21 10.08 6.50
N GLY A 44 -5.84 11.35 6.42
CA GLY A 44 -5.21 11.92 5.22
C GLY A 44 -3.88 11.24 4.88
N PHE A 45 -3.04 11.04 5.90
CA PHE A 45 -1.80 10.30 5.76
C PHE A 45 -2.03 8.85 5.30
N TRP A 46 -3.01 8.14 5.85
CA TRP A 46 -3.30 6.77 5.41
C TRP A 46 -3.79 6.69 3.95
N ARG A 47 -4.56 7.68 3.49
CA ARG A 47 -4.92 7.81 2.07
C ARG A 47 -3.69 8.06 1.20
N PHE A 48 -2.82 8.98 1.62
CA PHE A 48 -1.57 9.27 0.91
C PHE A 48 -0.73 7.99 0.70
N VAL A 49 -0.56 7.18 1.74
CA VAL A 49 0.17 5.90 1.67
C VAL A 49 -0.46 4.94 0.64
N VAL A 50 -1.78 4.83 0.60
CA VAL A 50 -2.48 3.97 -0.37
C VAL A 50 -2.36 4.51 -1.79
N GLU A 51 -2.51 5.83 -1.97
CA GLU A 51 -2.40 6.50 -3.27
C GLU A 51 -0.97 6.40 -3.86
N HIS A 52 0.05 6.30 -3.01
CA HIS A 52 1.46 6.21 -3.41
C HIS A 52 2.07 4.83 -3.15
N GLN A 53 1.26 3.77 -3.10
CA GLN A 53 1.73 2.42 -2.75
C GLN A 53 2.85 1.87 -3.66
N ASP A 54 2.94 2.37 -4.89
CA ASP A 54 3.96 2.00 -5.87
C ASP A 54 5.18 2.95 -5.86
N ASP A 55 5.14 4.03 -5.05
CA ASP A 55 6.22 4.99 -4.86
C ASP A 55 6.76 4.92 -3.42
N ALA A 56 7.60 3.91 -3.20
CA ALA A 56 8.23 3.69 -1.90
C ALA A 56 9.12 4.87 -1.46
N ALA A 57 9.67 5.65 -2.40
CA ALA A 57 10.52 6.78 -2.08
C ALA A 57 9.70 7.91 -1.45
N ALA A 58 8.57 8.27 -2.08
CA ALA A 58 7.65 9.28 -1.56
C ALA A 58 7.09 8.91 -0.17
N ILE A 59 6.77 7.63 0.06
CA ILE A 59 6.31 7.17 1.38
C ILE A 59 7.45 7.28 2.43
N CYS A 60 8.67 6.86 2.08
CA CYS A 60 9.81 6.89 2.99
C CYS A 60 10.18 8.32 3.41
N GLU A 61 10.13 9.28 2.49
CA GLU A 61 10.41 10.70 2.77
C GLU A 61 9.51 11.24 3.89
N VAL A 62 8.24 10.82 3.93
CA VAL A 62 7.27 11.28 4.93
C VAL A 62 7.41 10.53 6.27
N ILE A 63 7.62 9.22 6.26
CA ILE A 63 7.67 8.39 7.48
C ILE A 63 8.98 8.58 8.24
N ALA A 64 10.08 8.67 7.51
CA ALA A 64 11.41 8.70 8.09
C ALA A 64 12.32 9.65 7.30
N PRO A 65 12.01 10.96 7.30
CA PRO A 65 12.79 11.97 6.56
C PRO A 65 14.28 11.96 6.95
N ASP A 66 14.59 11.69 8.21
CA ASP A 66 15.97 11.61 8.71
C ASP A 66 16.65 10.26 8.41
N ALA A 67 15.88 9.21 8.10
CA ALA A 67 16.43 7.89 7.73
C ALA A 67 16.93 7.84 6.29
N ALA A 68 16.63 8.85 5.46
CA ALA A 68 17.28 9.07 4.17
C ALA A 68 18.81 9.26 4.31
N SER A 69 19.33 9.50 5.52
CA SER A 69 20.76 9.52 5.85
C SER A 69 21.35 8.16 6.29
N MET A 70 20.56 7.07 6.28
CA MET A 70 21.01 5.67 6.49
C MET A 70 20.90 4.89 5.17
N PRO A 71 21.82 3.95 4.87
CA PRO A 71 22.40 3.84 3.53
C PRO A 71 21.38 3.43 2.48
N SER A 72 21.16 4.35 1.54
CA SER A 72 20.62 4.21 0.18
C SER A 72 20.79 2.79 -0.37
N ASP A 73 21.97 2.20 -0.17
CA ASP A 73 22.33 0.83 -0.55
C ASP A 73 21.30 -0.26 -0.26
N ALA A 74 20.54 -0.20 0.83
CA ALA A 74 19.55 -1.24 1.15
C ALA A 74 18.26 -1.09 0.31
N VAL A 75 17.80 0.15 0.13
CA VAL A 75 16.66 0.49 -0.72
C VAL A 75 17.04 0.30 -2.19
N ASP A 76 18.23 0.77 -2.58
CA ASP A 76 18.81 0.61 -3.91
C ASP A 76 19.03 -0.87 -4.24
N ARG A 77 19.53 -1.68 -3.30
CA ARG A 77 19.62 -3.14 -3.49
C ARG A 77 18.25 -3.77 -3.69
N ARG A 78 17.25 -3.35 -2.93
CA ARG A 78 15.90 -3.91 -3.06
C ARG A 78 15.27 -3.54 -4.40
N LEU A 79 15.40 -2.28 -4.81
CA LEU A 79 14.90 -1.80 -6.11
C LEU A 79 15.64 -2.49 -7.27
N SER A 80 16.96 -2.62 -7.16
CA SER A 80 17.77 -3.35 -8.15
C SER A 80 17.36 -4.81 -8.24
N ALA A 81 17.17 -5.50 -7.10
CA ALA A 81 16.71 -6.88 -7.09
C ALA A 81 15.31 -7.04 -7.73
N THR A 82 14.39 -6.09 -7.52
CA THR A 82 13.08 -6.11 -8.19
C THR A 82 13.19 -5.87 -9.71
N ALA A 83 14.06 -4.96 -10.13
CA ALA A 83 14.32 -4.72 -11.55
C ALA A 83 14.94 -5.94 -12.23
N GLU A 84 15.95 -6.56 -11.61
CA GLU A 84 16.58 -7.80 -12.08
C GLU A 84 15.57 -8.95 -12.23
N LEU A 85 14.68 -9.12 -11.25
CA LEU A 85 13.62 -10.15 -11.32
C LEU A 85 12.65 -9.90 -12.48
N ARG A 86 12.27 -8.65 -12.71
CA ARG A 86 11.40 -8.27 -13.83
C ARG A 86 12.07 -8.54 -15.17
N ASP A 87 13.35 -8.20 -15.30
CA ASP A 87 14.10 -8.40 -16.53
C ASP A 87 14.28 -9.91 -16.81
N LEU A 88 14.57 -10.72 -15.78
CA LEU A 88 14.62 -12.18 -15.87
C LEU A 88 13.27 -12.78 -16.31
N TYR A 89 12.16 -12.29 -15.75
CA TYR A 89 10.82 -12.74 -16.14
C TYR A 89 10.53 -12.43 -17.61
N THR A 90 10.86 -11.21 -18.04
CA THR A 90 10.68 -10.76 -19.43
C THR A 90 11.52 -11.59 -20.39
N GLN A 91 12.78 -11.86 -20.05
CA GLN A 91 13.64 -12.74 -20.83
C GLN A 91 13.05 -14.16 -20.94
N THR A 92 12.64 -14.74 -19.81
CA THR A 92 12.08 -16.10 -19.77
C THR A 92 10.78 -16.20 -20.57
N ALA A 93 9.90 -15.21 -20.47
CA ALA A 93 8.67 -15.14 -21.25
C ALA A 93 8.95 -15.11 -22.76
N ASN A 94 9.95 -14.32 -23.19
CA ASN A 94 10.38 -14.26 -24.59
C ASN A 94 10.94 -15.61 -25.07
N GLU A 95 11.78 -16.28 -24.28
CA GLU A 95 12.33 -17.60 -24.60
C GLU A 95 11.23 -18.66 -24.78
N LEU A 96 10.22 -18.62 -23.92
CA LEU A 96 9.06 -19.52 -23.97
C LEU A 96 8.00 -19.10 -24.99
N ARG A 97 8.20 -17.99 -25.70
CA ARG A 97 7.22 -17.38 -26.62
C ARG A 97 5.85 -17.16 -25.97
N ILE A 98 5.85 -16.82 -24.68
CA ILE A 98 4.65 -16.40 -23.96
C ILE A 98 4.37 -14.97 -24.40
N ALA A 99 3.19 -14.73 -24.97
CA ALA A 99 2.78 -13.39 -25.36
C ALA A 99 2.77 -12.48 -24.13
N GLU A 100 3.38 -11.31 -24.26
CA GLU A 100 3.33 -10.28 -23.22
C GLU A 100 1.87 -9.85 -23.03
N ALA A 101 1.30 -10.19 -21.88
CA ALA A 101 -0.03 -9.73 -21.52
C ALA A 101 0.07 -8.23 -21.21
N THR A 102 -0.71 -7.42 -21.91
CA THR A 102 -0.85 -5.99 -21.57
C THR A 102 -1.43 -5.87 -20.17
N SER A 103 -1.10 -4.83 -19.40
CA SER A 103 -1.64 -4.67 -18.04
C SER A 103 -3.17 -4.63 -17.99
N ALA A 104 -3.83 -4.31 -19.11
CA ALA A 104 -5.29 -4.37 -19.26
C ALA A 104 -5.86 -5.79 -19.27
N ASP A 105 -5.05 -6.79 -19.62
CA ASP A 105 -5.44 -8.20 -19.76
C ASP A 105 -5.14 -9.02 -18.49
N LEU A 106 -4.37 -8.46 -17.55
CA LEU A 106 -3.99 -9.11 -16.31
C LEU A 106 -5.09 -8.93 -15.25
N PRO A 107 -5.53 -10.02 -14.58
CA PRO A 107 -6.43 -9.90 -13.44
C PRO A 107 -5.77 -9.08 -12.32
N SER A 108 -6.57 -8.30 -11.58
CA SER A 108 -6.06 -7.62 -10.40
C SER A 108 -5.48 -8.63 -9.41
N TRP A 109 -4.55 -8.19 -8.55
CA TRP A 109 -4.01 -9.04 -7.48
C TRP A 109 -5.16 -9.66 -6.70
N ASP A 110 -6.10 -8.84 -6.22
CA ASP A 110 -7.24 -9.31 -5.43
C ASP A 110 -8.01 -10.44 -6.15
N ASN A 111 -8.26 -10.33 -7.46
CA ASN A 111 -8.92 -11.39 -8.21
C ASN A 111 -8.10 -12.70 -8.25
N LEU A 112 -6.77 -12.60 -8.40
CA LEU A 112 -5.88 -13.77 -8.32
C LEU A 112 -5.87 -14.38 -6.92
N ARG A 113 -5.97 -13.55 -5.87
CA ARG A 113 -6.06 -14.02 -4.48
C ARG A 113 -7.27 -14.90 -4.26
N GLU A 114 -8.43 -14.37 -4.63
CA GLU A 114 -9.70 -15.01 -4.33
C GLU A 114 -9.84 -16.29 -5.15
N ALA A 115 -9.44 -16.28 -6.42
CA ALA A 115 -9.41 -17.48 -7.26
C ALA A 115 -8.54 -18.60 -6.67
N TRP A 116 -7.39 -18.24 -6.07
CA TRP A 116 -6.53 -19.21 -5.41
C TRP A 116 -7.15 -19.78 -4.12
N TYR A 117 -7.86 -18.96 -3.35
CA TYR A 117 -8.57 -19.44 -2.16
C TYR A 117 -9.73 -20.39 -2.52
N ASP A 118 -10.47 -20.07 -3.58
CA ASP A 118 -11.56 -20.90 -4.09
C ASP A 118 -11.05 -22.27 -4.55
N GLU A 119 -9.97 -22.31 -5.36
CA GLU A 119 -9.34 -23.58 -5.80
C GLU A 119 -8.85 -24.48 -4.67
N ARG A 120 -8.49 -23.88 -3.53
CA ARG A 120 -7.97 -24.60 -2.36
C ARG A 120 -9.10 -25.17 -1.51
N LEU A 121 -10.21 -24.44 -1.40
CA LEU A 121 -11.42 -24.90 -0.71
C LEU A 121 -12.09 -26.05 -1.48
N ASP A 122 -12.14 -25.97 -2.82
CA ASP A 122 -12.71 -27.03 -3.67
C ASP A 122 -11.89 -28.32 -3.67
N ARG A 123 -10.60 -28.26 -3.34
CA ARG A 123 -9.73 -29.44 -3.19
C ARG A 123 -9.80 -30.11 -1.82
N GLU A 124 -10.39 -29.44 -0.83
CA GLU A 124 -10.53 -29.93 0.54
C GLU A 124 -11.97 -30.44 0.84
N ALA A 125 -12.89 -30.37 -0.12
CA ALA A 125 -14.28 -30.86 -0.07
C ALA A 125 -14.46 -32.24 -0.75
#